data_AF-A0A3D0C6H6-F1
#
_entry.id   AF-A0A3D0C6H6-F1
#
_cell.length_a   1.000
_cell.length_b   1.000
_cell.length_c   1.000
_cell.angle_alpha   90.00
_cell.angle_beta   90.00
_cell.angle_gamma   90.00
#
_symmetry.space_group_name_H-M   'P 1'
#
loop_
_entity.id
_entity.type
_entity.pdbx_description
1 polymer ?
#
loop_
_entity_poly.entity_id
_entity_poly.type
_entity_poly.pdbx_seq_one_letter_code
_entity_poly.pdbx_strand_id
1 'polypeptide(L)'
;MLFNSAEFIFLFLPLSLLLFFYLANRWGNEVAITGLVVSSLFFYGWWNPSYLILLLISMVLNYQLGKRLGKNNNKKLLTVGISLNLAAIAYFKYAGFIVFNLNA
;
A
#
# COMPACT_ATOMS: atom_id res chain seq x y z
N MET A 1 3.50 -1.05 12.98
CA MET A 1 3.09 -2.38 13.47
C MET A 1 3.32 -3.37 12.34
N LEU A 2 3.83 -4.56 12.62
CA LEU A 2 4.03 -5.60 11.60
C LEU A 2 2.80 -6.50 11.50
N PHE A 3 2.51 -7.08 10.33
CA PHE A 3 1.38 -8.00 10.16
C PHE A 3 1.47 -9.24 11.07
N ASN A 4 2.68 -9.71 11.38
CA ASN A 4 2.92 -10.85 12.26
C ASN A 4 3.03 -10.47 13.75
N SER A 5 2.82 -9.20 14.10
CA SER A 5 2.91 -8.76 15.50
C SER A 5 1.63 -9.08 16.27
N ALA A 6 1.77 -9.34 17.58
CA ALA A 6 0.63 -9.59 18.46
C ALA A 6 -0.34 -8.39 18.50
N GLU A 7 0.18 -7.16 18.46
CA GLU A 7 -0.62 -5.93 18.35
C GLU A 7 -1.53 -5.96 17.12
N PHE A 8 -1.05 -6.47 15.98
CA PHE A 8 -1.87 -6.54 14.77
C PHE A 8 -2.99 -7.56 14.93
N ILE A 9 -2.63 -8.77 15.35
CA ILE A 9 -3.55 -9.92 15.39
C ILE A 9 -4.64 -9.70 16.45
N PHE A 10 -4.27 -9.24 17.64
CA PHE A 10 -5.18 -9.19 18.79
C PHE A 10 -5.85 -7.84 19.03
N LEU A 11 -5.32 -6.73 18.48
CA LEU A 11 -5.91 -5.41 18.66
C LEU A 11 -6.38 -4.82 17.33
N PHE A 12 -5.47 -4.58 16.40
CA PHE A 12 -5.80 -3.82 15.20
C PHE A 12 -6.79 -4.56 14.27
N LEU A 13 -6.56 -5.85 14.02
CA LEU A 13 -7.45 -6.67 13.19
C LEU A 13 -8.88 -6.73 13.74
N PRO A 14 -9.13 -7.15 15.00
CA PRO A 14 -10.49 -7.19 15.52
C PRO A 14 -11.13 -5.80 15.58
N LEU A 15 -10.38 -4.75 15.94
CA LEU A 15 -10.92 -3.38 15.97
C LEU A 15 -11.34 -2.88 14.58
N SER A 16 -10.51 -3.11 13.56
CA SER A 16 -10.83 -2.70 12.18
C SER A 16 -12.02 -3.47 11.59
N LEU A 17 -12.16 -4.76 11.92
CA LEU A 17 -13.34 -5.55 11.55
C LEU A 17 -14.61 -5.08 12.26
N LEU A 18 -14.54 -4.83 13.57
CA LEU A 18 -15.67 -4.29 14.33
C LEU A 18 -16.08 -2.93 13.79
N LEU A 19 -15.12 -2.05 13.49
CA LEU A 19 -15.37 -0.77 12.85
C LEU A 19 -16.06 -0.96 11.49
N PHE A 20 -15.57 -1.88 10.65
CA PHE A 20 -16.19 -2.16 9.35
C PHE A 20 -17.64 -2.59 9.47
N PHE A 21 -17.95 -3.59 10.29
CA PHE A 21 -19.32 -4.08 10.46
C PHE A 21 -20.23 -3.02 11.09
N TYR A 22 -19.72 -2.24 12.04
CA TYR A 22 -20.44 -1.13 12.64
C TYR A 22 -20.81 -0.05 11.60
N LEU A 23 -19.83 0.39 10.80
CA LEU A 23 -20.03 1.39 9.75
C LEU A 23 -20.99 0.86 8.67
N ALA A 24 -20.85 -0.40 8.26
CA ALA A 24 -21.68 -1.02 7.23
C ALA A 24 -23.15 -1.08 7.67
N ASN A 25 -23.40 -1.46 8.91
CA ASN A 25 -24.76 -1.53 9.46
C ASN A 25 -25.39 -0.14 9.64
N ARG A 26 -24.59 0.88 10.00
CA ARG A 26 -25.11 2.21 10.34
C ARG A 26 -25.27 3.14 9.14
N TRP A 27 -24.32 3.11 8.21
CA TRP A 27 -24.17 4.08 7.13
C TRP A 27 -23.99 3.44 5.74
N GLY A 28 -24.03 2.11 5.66
CA GLY A 28 -23.89 1.38 4.41
C GLY A 28 -22.45 1.07 4.02
N ASN A 29 -22.31 0.31 2.92
CA ASN A 29 -21.04 -0.29 2.52
C ASN A 29 -19.98 0.74 2.10
N GLU A 30 -20.36 1.85 1.46
CA GLU A 30 -19.42 2.88 0.99
C GLU A 30 -18.66 3.53 2.16
N VAL A 31 -19.37 3.83 3.25
CA VAL A 31 -18.76 4.40 4.46
C VAL A 31 -17.88 3.36 5.16
N ALA A 32 -18.31 2.10 5.18
CA ALA A 32 -17.52 1.01 5.75
C ALA A 32 -16.20 0.79 4.99
N ILE A 33 -16.23 0.80 3.66
CA ILE A 33 -15.04 0.69 2.80
C ILE A 33 -14.12 1.88 3.05
N THR A 34 -14.67 3.10 3.15
CA THR A 34 -13.88 4.30 3.46
C THR A 34 -13.19 4.17 4.82
N GLY A 35 -13.90 3.70 5.85
CA GLY A 35 -13.32 3.43 7.16
C GLY A 35 -12.19 2.41 7.11
N LEU A 36 -12.38 1.34 6.32
CA LEU A 36 -11.37 0.30 6.13
C LEU A 36 -10.11 0.84 5.41
N VAL A 37 -10.29 1.68 4.39
CA VAL A 37 -9.17 2.38 3.72
C VAL A 37 -8.41 3.26 4.70
N VAL A 38 -9.11 4.05 5.53
CA VAL A 38 -8.48 4.90 6.55
C VAL A 38 -7.70 4.05 7.56
N SER A 39 -8.29 2.95 8.05
CA SER A 39 -7.59 2.01 8.93
C SER A 39 -6.33 1.43 8.26
N SER A 40 -6.40 1.03 7.00
CA SER A 40 -5.24 0.54 6.26
C SER A 40 -4.15 1.60 6.13
N LEU A 41 -4.49 2.85 5.77
CA LEU A 41 -3.51 3.94 5.67
C LEU A 41 -2.86 4.23 7.02
N PHE A 42 -3.63 4.21 8.10
CA PHE A 42 -3.11 4.35 9.46
C PHE A 42 -2.12 3.23 9.81
N PHE A 43 -2.45 1.97 9.49
CA PHE A 43 -1.56 0.84 9.69
C PHE A 43 -0.24 0.98 8.92
N TYR A 44 -0.30 1.34 7.63
CA TYR A 44 0.89 1.54 6.80
C TYR A 44 1.72 2.75 7.25
N GLY A 45 1.08 3.79 7.79
CA GLY A 45 1.76 4.97 8.34
C GLY A 45 2.33 4.79 9.75
N TRP A 46 1.97 3.71 10.46
CA TRP A 46 2.24 3.55 11.89
C TRP A 46 3.72 3.68 12.28
N TRP A 47 4.63 3.10 11.50
CA TRP A 47 6.05 3.08 11.85
C TRP A 47 6.79 4.32 11.34
N ASN A 48 6.53 4.74 10.10
CA ASN A 48 7.10 5.95 9.53
C ASN A 48 6.16 6.52 8.46
N PRO A 49 5.48 7.64 8.75
CA PRO A 49 4.52 8.27 7.82
C PRO A 49 5.13 8.70 6.49
N SER A 50 6.44 8.91 6.39
CA SER A 50 7.09 9.28 5.12
C SER A 50 6.95 8.17 4.07
N TYR A 51 6.95 6.89 4.47
CA TYR A 51 6.70 5.78 3.55
C TYR A 51 5.23 5.67 3.13
N LEU A 52 4.30 6.24 3.90
CA LEU A 52 2.89 6.32 3.50
C LEU A 52 2.73 7.21 2.26
N ILE A 53 3.46 8.32 2.19
CA ILE A 53 3.45 9.21 1.01
C ILE A 53 3.91 8.45 -0.24
N LEU A 54 5.01 7.68 -0.11
CA LEU A 54 5.50 6.82 -1.19
C LEU A 54 4.43 5.80 -1.63
N LEU A 55 3.76 5.15 -0.67
CA LEU A 55 2.71 4.18 -0.94
C LEU A 55 1.53 4.82 -1.67
N LEU A 56 1.08 6.00 -1.24
CA LEU A 56 0.00 6.76 -1.88
C LEU A 56 0.36 7.15 -3.32
N ILE A 57 1.58 7.65 -3.55
CA ILE A 57 2.07 7.97 -4.90
C ILE A 57 2.07 6.71 -5.77
N SER A 58 2.59 5.58 -5.25
CA SER A 58 2.60 4.31 -5.96
C SER A 58 1.18 3.84 -6.31
N MET A 59 0.23 3.93 -5.37
CA MET A 59 -1.18 3.59 -5.61
C MET A 59 -1.79 4.44 -6.73
N VAL A 60 -1.62 5.75 -6.68
CA VAL A 60 -2.19 6.67 -7.69
C VAL A 60 -1.58 6.41 -9.07
N LEU A 61 -0.26 6.25 -9.16
CA LEU A 61 0.42 5.95 -10.42
C LEU A 61 -0.05 4.61 -11.00
N ASN A 62 -0.08 3.55 -10.19
CA ASN A 62 -0.54 2.23 -10.64
C ASN A 62 -2.01 2.26 -11.07
N TYR A 63 -2.88 2.98 -10.34
CA TYR A 63 -4.28 3.13 -10.71
C TYR A 63 -4.45 3.85 -12.06
N GLN A 64 -3.70 4.94 -12.29
CA GLN A 64 -3.75 5.67 -13.56
C GLN A 64 -3.21 4.82 -14.72
N LEU A 65 -2.11 4.09 -14.51
CA LEU A 65 -1.54 3.17 -15.50
C LEU A 65 -2.53 2.05 -15.85
N GLY A 66 -3.12 1.41 -14.85
CA GLY A 66 -4.14 0.38 -15.02
C GLY A 66 -5.36 0.88 -15.79
N LYS A 67 -5.86 2.08 -15.47
CA LYS A 67 -6.98 2.71 -16.19
C LYS A 67 -6.65 2.98 -17.67
N ARG A 68 -5.42 3.42 -17.97
CA ARG A 68 -4.97 3.65 -19.36
C ARG A 68 -4.80 2.33 -20.12
N LEU A 69 -4.23 1.32 -19.48
CA LEU A 69 -4.06 -0.02 -20.05
C LEU A 69 -5.40 -0.70 -20.35
N GLY A 70 -6.41 -0.52 -19.49
CA GLY A 70 -7.76 -1.03 -19.71
C GLY A 70 -8.46 -0.44 -20.94
N LYS A 71 -8.06 0.77 -21.39
CA LYS A 71 -8.58 1.40 -22.60
C LYS A 71 -7.79 1.06 -23.85
N ASN A 72 -6.49 0.82 -23.72
CA ASN A 72 -5.61 0.53 -24.83
C ASN A 72 -4.49 -0.40 -24.38
N ASN A 73 -4.38 -1.56 -25.03
CA ASN A 73 -3.44 -2.62 -24.66
C ASN A 73 -2.01 -2.29 -25.14
N ASN A 74 -1.41 -1.27 -24.53
CA ASN A 74 -0.09 -0.76 -24.89
C ASN A 74 1.01 -1.44 -24.09
N LYS A 75 1.74 -2.36 -24.74
CA LYS A 75 2.88 -3.09 -24.14
C LYS A 75 3.94 -2.16 -23.54
N LYS A 76 4.26 -1.03 -24.17
CA LYS A 76 5.27 -0.09 -23.64
C LYS A 76 4.84 0.49 -22.30
N LEU A 77 3.56 0.87 -22.17
CA LEU A 77 3.02 1.42 -20.93
C LEU A 77 3.03 0.37 -19.81
N LEU A 78 2.72 -0.89 -20.13
CA LEU A 78 2.80 -2.00 -19.20
C LEU A 78 4.25 -2.24 -18.74
N THR A 79 5.20 -2.30 -19.67
CA THR A 79 6.63 -2.46 -19.33
C THR A 79 7.11 -1.34 -18.42
N VAL A 80 6.78 -0.08 -18.72
CA VAL A 80 7.15 1.06 -17.86
C VAL A 80 6.55 0.92 -16.46
N GLY A 81 5.26 0.56 -16.35
CA GLY A 81 4.60 0.34 -15.07
C GLY A 81 5.27 -0.76 -14.23
N ILE A 82 5.56 -1.90 -14.85
CA ILE A 82 6.26 -3.02 -14.17
C ILE A 82 7.67 -2.59 -13.76
N SER A 83 8.44 -1.97 -14.66
CA SER A 83 9.80 -1.52 -14.37
C SER A 83 9.85 -0.52 -13.21
N LEU A 84 8.90 0.41 -13.11
CA LEU A 84 8.82 1.36 -11.99
C LEU A 84 8.58 0.64 -10.65
N ASN A 85 7.66 -0.33 -10.61
CA ASN A 85 7.40 -1.10 -9.39
C ASN A 85 8.62 -1.95 -8.99
N LEU A 86 9.25 -2.63 -9.95
CA LEU A 86 10.45 -3.42 -9.70
C LEU A 86 11.62 -2.55 -9.24
N ALA A 87 11.82 -1.37 -9.82
CA ALA A 87 12.84 -0.43 -9.40
C ALA A 87 12.63 0.04 -7.95
N ALA A 88 11.38 0.34 -7.57
CA ALA A 88 11.05 0.69 -6.19
C ALA A 88 11.39 -0.47 -5.22
N ILE A 89 10.97 -1.70 -5.54
CA ILE A 89 11.30 -2.88 -4.72
C ILE A 89 12.81 -3.07 -4.63
N ALA A 90 13.51 -2.98 -5.75
CA ALA A 90 14.95 -3.16 -5.80
C ALA A 90 15.68 -2.13 -4.93
N TYR A 91 15.29 -0.86 -5.02
CA TYR A 91 15.84 0.21 -4.20
C TYR A 91 15.63 -0.05 -2.71
N PHE A 92 14.38 -0.25 -2.26
CA PHE A 92 14.09 -0.40 -0.83
C PHE A 92 14.62 -1.71 -0.23
N LYS A 93 14.81 -2.75 -1.04
CA LYS A 93 15.31 -4.05 -0.58
C LYS A 93 16.83 -4.16 -0.63
N TYR A 94 17.49 -3.59 -1.65
CA TYR A 94 18.91 -3.86 -1.93
C TYR A 94 19.81 -2.63 -1.88
N ALA A 95 19.31 -1.40 -1.80
CA ALA A 95 20.17 -0.21 -1.79
C ALA A 95 21.22 -0.25 -0.66
N GLY A 96 20.80 -0.64 0.55
CA GLY A 96 21.72 -0.78 1.68
C GLY A 96 22.80 -1.84 1.45
N PHE A 97 22.43 -2.99 0.85
CA PHE A 97 23.38 -4.04 0.48
C PHE A 97 24.38 -3.55 -0.58
N ILE A 98 23.92 -2.84 -1.60
CA ILE A 98 24.79 -2.31 -2.66
C ILE A 98 25.79 -1.30 -2.09
N VAL A 99 25.32 -0.35 -1.28
CA VAL A 99 26.19 0.64 -0.64
C VAL A 99 27.20 -0.02 0.29
N PHE A 100 26.79 -1.03 1.06
CA PHE A 100 27.68 -1.78 1.94
C PHE A 100 28.83 -2.47 1.17
N ASN A 101 28.53 -3.11 0.03
CA ASN A 101 29.56 -3.81 -0.75
C ASN A 101 30.48 -2.87 -1.55
N LEU A 102 30.00 -1.68 -1.93
CA LEU A 102 30.83 -0.70 -2.65
C LEU A 102 31.77 0.08 -1.72
N ASN A 103 31.39 0.22 -0.45
CA ASN A 103 32.19 0.90 0.58
C ASN A 103 33.11 -0.07 1.36
N ALA A 104 33.04 -1.38 1.08
CA ALA A 104 33.92 -2.41 1.63
C ALA A 104 35.17 -2.55 0.75
#